data_AF-A0A8G1RP10-F1
#
_entry.id   AF-A0A8G1RP10-F1
#
_cell.length_a   1.000
_cell.length_b   1.000
_cell.length_c   1.000
_cell.angle_alpha   90.00
_cell.angle_beta   90.00
_cell.angle_gamma   90.00
#
_symmetry.space_group_name_H-M   'P 1'
#
loop_
_entity.id
_entity.type
_entity.pdbx_description
1 polymer ?
#
loop_
_entity_poly.entity_id
_entity_poly.type
_entity_poly.pdbx_seq_one_letter_code
_entity_poly.pdbx_strand_id
1 'polypeptide(L)'
;SWKVSVVTAKAEMEKAGISRQGKTGYPHPYLNHQRLDWSVGTCKKTNIDLLEYPVFWQRYAPIDNTKKTNEQAHSPIRVVYANDGGVMVYCGVMTH
;
A
#
# COMPACT_ATOMS: atom_id res chain seq x y z
N SER A 1 3.07 20.44 0.99
CA SER A 1 2.70 19.23 1.75
C SER A 1 1.73 18.41 0.91
N TRP A 2 1.84 17.07 0.95
CA TRP A 2 0.85 16.19 0.32
C TRP A 2 -0.33 15.99 1.27
N LYS A 3 -1.55 16.03 0.74
CA LYS A 3 -2.77 15.70 1.48
C LYS A 3 -3.27 14.34 1.01
N VAL A 4 -3.27 13.36 1.90
CA VAL A 4 -3.71 11.99 1.64
C VAL A 4 -4.89 11.68 2.53
N SER A 5 -5.98 11.20 1.95
CA SER A 5 -7.15 10.74 2.70
C SER A 5 -6.92 9.33 3.22
N VAL A 6 -7.11 9.11 4.52
CA VAL A 6 -7.06 7.76 5.12
C VAL A 6 -8.12 6.84 4.51
N VAL A 7 -9.29 7.39 4.18
CA VAL A 7 -10.37 6.63 3.51
C VAL A 7 -9.91 6.17 2.13
N THR A 8 -9.25 7.03 1.36
CA THR A 8 -8.70 6.67 0.06
C THR A 8 -7.59 5.63 0.19
N ALA A 9 -6.68 5.78 1.15
CA ALA A 9 -5.61 4.81 1.38
C ALA A 9 -6.17 3.41 1.72
N LYS A 10 -7.21 3.35 2.57
CA LYS A 10 -7.91 2.09 2.86
C LYS A 10 -8.61 1.52 1.63
N ALA A 11 -9.27 2.34 0.82
CA ALA A 11 -9.91 1.88 -0.41
C ALA A 11 -8.90 1.30 -1.43
N GLU A 12 -7.72 1.92 -1.57
CA GLU A 12 -6.65 1.38 -2.41
C GLU A 12 -6.09 0.06 -1.85
N MET A 13 -5.96 -0.08 -0.52
CA MET A 13 -5.63 -1.37 0.11
C MET A 13 -6.67 -2.45 -0.24
N GLU A 14 -7.96 -2.17 -0.09
CA GLU A 14 -9.03 -3.13 -0.41
C GLU A 14 -8.98 -3.53 -1.89
N LYS A 15 -8.77 -2.56 -2.79
CA LYS A 15 -8.61 -2.80 -4.23
C LYS A 15 -7.40 -3.67 -4.53
N ALA A 16 -6.29 -3.45 -3.83
CA ALA A 16 -5.04 -4.18 -4.01
C ALA A 16 -5.15 -5.65 -3.58
N GLY A 17 -5.92 -5.94 -2.53
CA GLY A 17 -6.00 -7.28 -1.96
C GLY A 17 -4.67 -7.76 -1.35
N ILE A 18 -4.49 -9.07 -1.24
CA ILE A 18 -3.30 -9.69 -0.61
C ILE A 18 -2.31 -10.30 -1.61
N SER A 19 -2.66 -10.38 -2.89
CA SER A 19 -1.86 -11.02 -3.93
C SER A 19 -1.66 -10.09 -5.11
N ARG A 20 -0.52 -10.23 -5.80
CA ARG A 20 -0.19 -9.41 -6.98
C ARG A 20 -1.30 -9.47 -8.02
N GLN A 21 -1.67 -8.31 -8.54
CA GLN A 21 -2.72 -8.15 -9.52
C GLN A 21 -2.18 -7.60 -10.84
N GLY A 22 -2.76 -8.09 -11.94
CA GLY A 22 -2.60 -7.50 -13.27
C GLY A 22 -1.14 -7.34 -13.73
N LYS A 23 -0.87 -6.26 -14.45
CA LYS A 23 0.44 -5.99 -15.10
C LYS A 23 1.36 -5.08 -14.28
N THR A 24 0.87 -4.52 -13.18
CA THR A 24 1.64 -3.59 -12.34
C THR A 24 2.58 -4.33 -11.38
N GLY A 25 2.23 -5.57 -11.02
CA GLY A 25 2.95 -6.36 -10.04
C GLY A 25 2.63 -5.99 -8.59
N TYR A 26 1.73 -5.01 -8.36
CA TYR A 26 1.27 -4.61 -7.03
C TYR A 26 0.14 -5.51 -6.50
N PRO A 27 -0.06 -5.62 -5.16
CA PRO A 27 0.79 -5.07 -4.10
C PRO A 27 2.16 -5.73 -4.02
N HIS A 28 3.13 -5.02 -3.44
CA HIS A 28 4.49 -5.53 -3.20
C HIS A 28 4.69 -5.92 -1.74
N PRO A 29 5.56 -6.89 -1.44
CA PRO A 29 6.07 -7.08 -0.08
C PRO A 29 6.76 -5.81 0.42
N TYR A 30 6.44 -5.40 1.64
CA TYR A 30 7.07 -4.28 2.33
C TYR A 30 7.95 -4.78 3.48
N LEU A 31 9.27 -4.62 3.37
CA LEU A 31 10.22 -5.18 4.33
C LEU A 31 10.53 -4.27 5.53
N ASN A 32 9.95 -3.07 5.58
CA ASN A 32 10.15 -2.09 6.66
C ASN A 32 11.62 -1.86 7.08
N HIS A 33 12.54 -1.74 6.11
CA HIS A 33 13.98 -1.53 6.40
C HIS A 33 14.25 -0.26 7.21
N GLN A 34 13.38 0.75 7.10
CA GLN A 34 13.44 2.00 7.86
C GLN A 34 12.99 1.84 9.32
N ARG A 35 12.49 0.66 9.72
CA ARG A 35 12.01 0.37 11.07
C ARG A 35 10.93 1.36 11.54
N LEU A 36 9.98 1.67 10.66
CA LEU A 36 8.81 2.48 11.01
C LEU A 36 8.02 1.77 12.12
N ASP A 37 7.72 2.50 13.20
CA ASP A 37 6.90 2.00 14.31
C ASP A 37 5.41 2.29 14.02
N TRP A 38 4.72 1.28 13.50
CA TRP A 38 3.28 1.37 13.20
C TRP A 38 2.45 1.30 14.47
N SER A 39 1.56 2.26 14.74
CA SER A 39 0.70 2.22 15.94
C SER A 39 -0.17 0.96 16.08
N VAL A 40 -0.40 0.22 15.00
CA VAL A 40 -1.24 -0.98 14.95
C VAL A 40 -0.45 -2.23 15.35
N GLY A 41 -0.91 -2.93 16.40
CA GLY A 41 -0.19 -4.07 16.98
C GLY A 41 0.15 -5.20 16.00
N THR A 42 -0.76 -5.57 15.10
CA THR A 42 -0.49 -6.58 14.06
C THR A 42 0.68 -6.19 13.16
N CYS A 43 0.81 -4.90 12.84
CA CYS A 43 1.86 -4.38 11.96
C CYS A 43 3.24 -4.30 12.63
N LYS A 44 3.32 -4.54 13.94
CA LYS A 44 4.57 -4.62 14.71
C LYS A 44 5.13 -6.04 14.81
N LYS A 45 4.34 -7.07 14.47
CA LYS A 45 4.77 -8.47 14.53
C LYS A 45 5.97 -8.68 13.59
N THR A 46 6.98 -9.44 14.00
CA THR A 46 8.18 -9.69 13.19
C THR A 46 7.95 -10.70 12.07
N ASN A 47 6.96 -11.58 12.22
CA ASN A 47 6.63 -12.66 11.29
C ASN A 47 5.30 -12.40 10.58
N ILE A 48 5.05 -11.14 10.21
CA ILE A 48 3.85 -10.76 9.46
C ILE A 48 4.25 -10.28 8.08
N ASP A 49 3.50 -10.69 7.07
CA ASP A 49 3.68 -10.18 5.72
C ASP A 49 3.08 -8.79 5.65
N LEU A 50 3.93 -7.77 5.56
CA LEU A 50 3.51 -6.43 5.22
C LEU A 50 3.50 -6.28 3.70
N LEU A 51 2.51 -5.55 3.20
CA LEU A 51 2.30 -5.24 1.80
C LEU A 51 2.24 -3.73 1.62
N GLU A 52 2.65 -3.26 0.44
CA GLU A 52 2.53 -1.86 0.02
C GLU A 52 1.79 -1.73 -1.31
N TYR A 53 0.99 -0.66 -1.43
CA TYR A 53 0.27 -0.30 -2.65
C TYR A 53 0.30 1.22 -2.86
N PRO A 54 0.43 1.72 -4.10
CA PRO A 54 0.50 3.16 -4.36
C PRO A 54 -0.80 3.87 -3.98
N VAL A 55 -0.65 5.04 -3.33
CA VAL A 55 -1.77 5.96 -3.06
C VAL A 55 -1.47 7.28 -3.74
N PHE A 56 -2.44 7.83 -4.46
CA PHE A 56 -2.30 9.13 -5.12
C PHE A 56 -3.02 10.22 -4.31
N TRP A 57 -2.44 11.42 -4.28
CA TRP A 57 -3.08 12.57 -3.64
C TRP A 57 -4.18 13.13 -4.56
N GLN A 58 -5.04 13.97 -3.99
CA GLN A 58 -6.15 14.58 -4.71
C GLN A 58 -5.66 15.23 -6.02
N ARG A 59 -6.35 14.94 -7.14
CA ARG A 59 -6.11 15.33 -8.55
C ARG A 59 -5.40 14.30 -9.44
N TYR A 60 -4.88 13.20 -8.90
CA TYR A 60 -4.26 12.14 -9.72
C TYR A 60 -5.14 10.90 -9.79
N ALA A 61 -5.09 10.22 -10.95
CA ALA A 61 -5.80 8.95 -11.14
C ALA A 61 -5.17 7.85 -10.28
N PRO A 62 -5.98 6.95 -9.68
CA PRO A 62 -5.49 5.72 -9.07
C PRO A 62 -4.70 4.87 -10.06
N ILE A 63 -3.91 3.94 -9.52
CA ILE A 63 -3.19 2.96 -10.34
C ILE A 63 -4.19 2.09 -11.14
N ASP A 64 -3.87 1.86 -12.41
CA ASP A 64 -4.59 0.98 -13.31
C ASP A 64 -3.83 -0.36 -13.44
N ASN A 65 -4.39 -1.43 -12.89
CA ASN A 65 -3.77 -2.77 -12.90
C ASN A 65 -3.74 -3.40 -14.30
N THR A 66 -4.42 -2.82 -15.30
CA THR A 66 -4.40 -3.32 -16.68
C THR A 66 -3.20 -2.81 -17.50
N LYS A 67 -2.51 -1.77 -17.00
CA LYS A 67 -1.34 -1.14 -17.61
C LYS A 67 -0.07 -1.45 -16.84
N LYS A 68 1.09 -1.33 -17.48
CA LYS A 68 2.36 -1.48 -16.76
C LYS A 68 2.61 -0.27 -15.87
N THR A 69 3.37 -0.45 -14.79
CA THR A 69 3.65 0.63 -13.83
C THR A 69 4.37 1.83 -14.47
N ASN A 70 5.23 1.59 -15.48
CA ASN A 70 5.97 2.64 -16.19
C ASN A 70 5.16 3.40 -17.25
N GLU A 71 3.91 3.00 -17.51
CA GLU A 71 3.03 3.61 -18.51
C GLU A 71 2.01 4.59 -17.87
N GLN A 72 2.12 4.83 -16.57
CA GLN A 72 1.17 5.60 -15.80
C GLN A 72 1.88 6.50 -14.79
N ALA A 73 1.09 7.35 -14.11
CA ALA A 73 1.64 8.24 -13.09
C ALA A 73 2.31 7.44 -11.97
N HIS A 74 3.36 8.01 -11.39
CA HIS A 74 4.05 7.45 -10.23
C HIS A 74 3.67 8.23 -8.97
N SER A 75 3.53 7.52 -7.86
CA SER A 75 3.40 8.11 -6.54
C SER A 75 4.57 7.66 -5.67
N PRO A 76 5.16 8.51 -4.82
CA PRO A 76 6.08 8.07 -3.76
C PRO A 76 5.33 7.53 -2.54
N ILE A 77 4.01 7.78 -2.45
CA ILE A 77 3.19 7.46 -1.29
C ILE A 77 2.66 6.04 -1.40
N ARG A 78 2.75 5.27 -0.31
CA ARG A 78 2.22 3.90 -0.21
C ARG A 78 1.28 3.77 0.96
N VAL A 79 0.15 3.09 0.77
CA VAL A 79 -0.55 2.46 1.90
C VAL A 79 0.23 1.20 2.27
N VAL A 80 0.46 1.01 3.56
CA VAL A 80 1.07 -0.20 4.12
C VAL A 80 0.03 -0.92 4.95
N TYR A 81 -0.05 -2.23 4.78
CA TYR A 81 -1.02 -3.08 5.46
C TYR A 81 -0.45 -4.48 5.67
N ALA A 82 -0.91 -5.16 6.71
CA ALA A 82 -0.53 -6.54 7.00
C ALA A 82 -1.51 -7.53 6.36
N ASN A 83 -0.99 -8.67 5.94
CA ASN A 83 -1.75 -9.88 5.65
C ASN A 83 -1.73 -10.79 6.89
N ASP A 84 -2.74 -10.70 7.75
CA ASP A 84 -2.88 -11.55 8.94
C ASP A 84 -3.75 -12.77 8.60
N GLY A 85 -3.13 -13.78 7.98
CA GLY A 85 -3.82 -15.02 7.61
C GLY A 85 -4.93 -14.83 6.57
N GLY A 86 -4.76 -13.90 5.62
CA GLY A 86 -5.74 -13.55 4.59
C GLY A 86 -6.58 -12.31 4.93
N VAL A 87 -6.49 -11.81 6.17
CA VAL A 87 -7.18 -10.58 6.59
C VAL A 87 -6.26 -9.38 6.41
N MET A 88 -6.70 -8.40 5.62
CA MET A 88 -5.98 -7.15 5.45
C MET A 88 -6.14 -6.25 6.67
N VAL A 89 -5.02 -5.83 7.26
CA VAL A 89 -5.00 -4.91 8.40
C VAL A 89 -4.24 -3.65 8.03
N TYR A 90 -4.96 -2.53 7.91
CA TYR A 90 -4.37 -1.22 7.61
C TYR A 90 -3.33 -0.81 8.69
N CYS A 91 -2.08 -0.58 8.28
CA CYS A 91 -1.00 -0.12 9.17
C CYS A 91 -0.86 1.40 9.15
N GLY A 92 -0.89 1.98 7.95
CA GLY A 92 -0.71 3.41 7.76
C GLY A 92 -0.32 3.77 6.33
N VAL A 93 0.18 5.00 6.17
CA VAL A 93 0.73 5.50 4.92
C VAL A 93 2.17 5.90 5.14
N MET A 94 3.03 5.57 4.18
CA MET A 94 4.42 6.01 4.14
C MET A 94 4.72 6.73 2.82
N THR A 95 5.84 7.42 2.77
CA THR A 95 6.46 7.90 1.53
C THR A 95 7.85 7.29 1.45
N HIS A 96 8.26 6.85 0.25
CA HIS A 96 9.67 6.59 -0.03
C HIS A 96 10.51 7.85 0.09
#